data_AF-A0A2J7ZPQ5-F1
#
_entry.id   AF-A0A2J7ZPQ5-F1
#
_cell.length_a   1.000
_cell.length_b   1.000
_cell.length_c   1.000
_cell.angle_alpha   90.00
_cell.angle_beta   90.00
_cell.angle_gamma   90.00
#
_symmetry.space_group_name_H-M   'P 1'
#
loop_
_entity.id
_entity.type
_entity.pdbx_description
1 polymer ?
#
loop_
_entity_poly.entity_id
_entity_poly.type
_entity_poly.pdbx_seq_one_letter_code
_entity_poly.pdbx_strand_id
1 'polypeptide(L)'
;MQDGRPGRAAVPGMAEPKRRRALALDKYRKKRKNLRFSKTIRYESRKQLAQQRPRVRGQFIKHGPDGAATCSNGGKSGADGMADDAGGDEEARTNSRGYDE
;
A
#
# COMPACT_ATOMS: atom_id res chain seq x y z
N MET A 1 -33.75 24.71 -16.15
CA MET A 1 -34.19 24.46 -14.76
C MET A 1 -34.93 23.14 -14.71
N GLN A 2 -34.63 22.31 -13.69
CA GLN A 2 -35.35 21.08 -13.26
C GLN A 2 -35.04 19.76 -13.98
N ASP A 3 -33.87 19.18 -13.68
CA ASP A 3 -33.69 17.73 -13.74
C ASP A 3 -33.86 17.17 -12.31
N GLY A 4 -35.08 16.75 -12.00
CA GLY A 4 -35.41 16.07 -10.74
C GLY A 4 -34.78 14.68 -10.73
N ARG A 5 -33.69 14.52 -9.97
CA ARG A 5 -33.10 13.19 -9.72
C ARG A 5 -34.17 12.30 -9.08
N PRO A 6 -34.54 11.15 -9.66
CA PRO A 6 -35.53 10.27 -9.05
C PRO A 6 -35.03 9.83 -7.68
N GLY A 7 -35.87 10.03 -6.67
CA GLY A 7 -35.59 9.62 -5.30
C GLY A 7 -35.15 8.15 -5.28
N ARG A 8 -34.06 7.87 -4.56
CA ARG A 8 -33.46 6.54 -4.45
C ARG A 8 -34.51 5.50 -4.06
N ALA A 9 -35.07 4.80 -5.04
CA ALA A 9 -35.98 3.69 -4.81
C ALA A 9 -35.27 2.67 -3.91
N ALA A 10 -35.91 2.27 -2.83
CA ALA A 10 -35.43 1.19 -2.00
C ALA A 10 -35.39 -0.07 -2.88
N VAL A 11 -34.19 -0.55 -3.23
CA VAL A 11 -34.05 -1.77 -4.00
C VAL A 11 -34.73 -2.94 -3.25
N PRO A 12 -35.69 -3.64 -3.87
CA PRO A 12 -36.44 -4.71 -3.21
C PRO A 12 -35.47 -5.85 -2.87
N GLY A 13 -35.45 -6.28 -1.60
CA GLY A 13 -34.46 -7.20 -1.03
C GLY A 13 -33.55 -6.58 0.03
N MET A 14 -33.60 -5.26 0.23
CA MET A 14 -32.98 -4.62 1.40
C MET A 14 -33.79 -4.96 2.66
N ALA A 15 -33.21 -5.77 3.54
CA ALA A 15 -33.74 -5.95 4.89
C ALA A 15 -33.96 -4.56 5.52
N GLU A 16 -35.16 -4.34 6.07
CA GLU A 16 -35.58 -3.14 6.80
C GLU A 16 -34.41 -2.49 7.54
N PRO A 17 -34.26 -1.15 7.58
CA PRO A 17 -33.09 -0.49 8.17
C PRO A 17 -32.70 -1.03 9.57
N LYS A 18 -33.70 -1.43 10.37
CA LYS A 18 -33.54 -2.12 11.66
C LYS A 18 -32.92 -3.53 11.54
N ARG A 19 -33.39 -4.35 10.60
CA ARG A 19 -32.83 -5.69 10.31
C ARG A 19 -31.42 -5.61 9.75
N ARG A 20 -31.13 -4.69 8.82
CA ARG A 20 -29.76 -4.48 8.31
C ARG A 20 -28.79 -4.09 9.43
N ARG A 21 -29.23 -3.23 10.35
CA ARG A 21 -28.43 -2.85 11.53
C ARG A 21 -28.18 -4.03 12.46
N ALA A 22 -29.21 -4.83 12.77
CA ALA A 22 -29.06 -6.02 13.60
C ALA A 22 -28.05 -7.02 13.01
N LEU A 23 -28.18 -7.34 11.72
CA LEU A 23 -27.25 -8.23 11.02
C LEU A 23 -25.81 -7.70 11.01
N ALA A 24 -25.62 -6.39 10.84
CA ALA A 24 -24.30 -5.76 10.90
C ALA A 24 -23.69 -5.81 12.31
N LEU A 25 -24.50 -5.57 13.36
CA LEU A 25 -24.06 -5.67 14.75
C LEU A 25 -23.66 -7.09 15.13
N ASP A 26 -24.37 -8.11 14.65
CA ASP A 26 -24.01 -9.50 14.91
C ASP A 26 -22.72 -9.89 14.19
N LYS A 27 -22.52 -9.46 12.94
CA LYS A 27 -21.24 -9.61 12.22
C LYS A 27 -20.10 -8.92 12.97
N TYR A 28 -20.34 -7.71 13.49
CA TYR A 28 -19.36 -6.97 14.28
C TYR A 28 -18.98 -7.70 15.58
N ARG A 29 -19.97 -8.15 16.36
CA ARG A 29 -19.75 -8.88 17.62
C ARG A 29 -18.95 -10.17 17.38
N LYS A 30 -19.30 -10.93 16.33
CA LYS A 30 -18.56 -12.14 15.92
C LYS A 30 -17.11 -11.81 15.53
N LYS A 31 -16.89 -10.78 14.69
CA LYS A 31 -15.53 -10.33 14.32
C LYS A 31 -14.72 -9.84 15.51
N ARG A 32 -15.34 -9.11 16.44
CA ARG A 32 -14.70 -8.56 17.64
C ARG A 32 -14.17 -9.66 18.57
N LYS A 33 -14.95 -10.73 18.77
CA LYS A 33 -14.53 -11.89 19.56
C LYS A 33 -13.33 -12.61 18.95
N ASN A 34 -13.22 -12.60 17.62
CA ASN A 34 -12.16 -13.29 16.87
C ASN A 34 -10.99 -12.36 16.48
N LEU A 35 -10.86 -11.18 17.09
CA LEU A 35 -9.71 -10.30 16.85
C LEU A 35 -8.44 -10.97 17.38
N ARG A 36 -7.40 -11.04 16.54
CA ARG A 36 -6.09 -11.54 16.93
C ARG A 36 -5.22 -10.38 17.41
N PHE A 37 -4.98 -10.31 18.71
CA PHE A 37 -4.15 -9.26 19.33
C PHE A 37 -2.65 -9.59 19.30
N SER A 38 -2.30 -10.87 19.16
CA SER A 38 -0.92 -11.30 18.98
C SER A 38 -0.37 -10.78 17.65
N LYS A 39 0.88 -10.27 17.66
CA LYS A 39 1.58 -9.85 16.44
C LYS A 39 1.63 -11.01 15.45
N THR A 40 0.92 -10.87 14.34
CA THR A 40 0.90 -11.89 13.27
C THR A 40 1.80 -11.42 12.15
N ILE A 41 2.74 -12.29 11.76
CA ILE A 41 3.58 -12.04 10.59
C ILE A 41 2.88 -12.71 9.40
N ARG A 42 2.50 -11.90 8.41
CA ARG A 42 1.80 -12.39 7.21
C ARG A 42 2.76 -12.75 6.08
N TYR A 43 3.86 -12.02 5.96
CA TYR A 43 4.83 -12.17 4.88
C TYR A 43 6.19 -12.53 5.45
N GLU A 44 6.46 -13.83 5.60
CA GLU A 44 7.71 -14.32 6.17
C GLU A 44 8.94 -13.92 5.34
N SER A 45 8.86 -13.99 4.01
CA SER A 45 9.96 -13.54 3.14
C SER A 45 10.36 -12.09 3.42
N ARG A 46 9.39 -11.17 3.56
CA ARG A 46 9.69 -9.75 3.89
C ARG A 46 10.29 -9.58 5.28
N LYS A 47 9.89 -10.41 6.26
CA LYS A 47 10.49 -10.43 7.60
C LYS A 47 11.95 -10.87 7.53
N GLN A 48 12.26 -11.93 6.79
CA GLN A 48 13.63 -12.42 6.61
C GLN A 48 14.52 -11.36 5.95
N LEU A 49 14.07 -10.73 4.86
CA LEU A 49 14.80 -9.63 4.22
C LEU A 49 15.05 -8.47 5.20
N ALA A 50 14.04 -8.08 5.99
CA ALA A 50 14.18 -7.01 6.98
C ALA A 50 15.12 -7.34 8.16
N GLN A 51 15.34 -8.63 8.44
CA GLN A 51 16.29 -9.11 9.44
C GLN A 51 17.73 -9.11 8.90
N GLN A 52 17.92 -9.43 7.62
CA GLN A 52 19.25 -9.44 6.97
C GLN A 52 19.76 -8.05 6.62
N ARG A 53 18.87 -7.07 6.36
CA ARG A 53 19.27 -5.71 5.97
C ARG A 53 20.04 -4.99 7.10
N PRO A 54 21.15 -4.31 6.79
CA PRO A 54 21.95 -3.60 7.79
C PRO A 54 21.21 -2.38 8.35
N ARG A 55 21.39 -2.13 9.65
CA ARG A 55 20.73 -1.05 10.38
C ARG A 55 21.70 -0.25 11.24
N VAL A 56 21.51 1.06 11.30
CA VAL A 56 22.18 1.96 12.26
C VAL A 56 21.09 2.73 13.02
N ARG A 57 21.09 2.65 14.36
CA ARG A 57 20.05 3.26 15.23
C ARG A 57 18.61 2.90 14.82
N GLY A 58 18.40 1.66 14.36
CA GLY A 58 17.09 1.15 13.93
C GLY A 58 16.69 1.49 12.50
N GLN A 59 17.41 2.40 11.83
CA GLN A 59 17.16 2.79 10.44
C GLN A 59 17.94 1.91 9.47
N PHE A 60 17.33 1.56 8.35
CA PHE A 60 18.06 0.92 7.26
C PHE A 60 18.99 1.92 6.59
N ILE A 61 20.21 1.49 6.35
CA ILE A 61 21.22 2.25 5.61
C ILE A 61 21.13 1.90 4.12
N LYS A 62 21.50 2.85 3.25
CA LYS A 62 21.58 2.60 1.80
C LYS A 62 23.00 2.20 1.47
N HIS A 63 23.18 1.23 0.58
CA HIS A 63 24.50 1.00 0.02
C HIS A 63 24.82 2.18 -0.91
N GLY A 64 25.93 2.88 -0.63
CA GLY A 64 26.52 3.86 -1.53
C GLY A 64 27.15 3.17 -2.75
N PRO A 65 27.65 3.95 -3.72
CA PRO A 65 28.22 3.43 -4.96
C PRO A 65 29.36 2.43 -4.73
N ASP A 66 30.11 2.58 -3.64
CA ASP A 66 31.25 1.70 -3.29
C ASP A 66 30.85 0.53 -2.38
N GLY A 67 29.56 0.21 -2.27
CA GLY A 67 29.04 -0.85 -1.38
C GLY A 67 29.06 -0.48 0.12
N ALA A 68 29.73 0.60 0.48
CA ALA A 68 29.75 1.16 1.83
C ALA A 68 28.36 1.72 2.20
N ALA A 69 27.93 1.43 3.42
CA ALA A 69 26.56 1.67 3.80
C ALA A 69 26.37 3.09 4.38
N THR A 70 25.77 3.98 3.60
CA THR A 70 25.60 5.41 3.89
C THR A 70 24.22 5.70 4.50
N CYS A 71 24.19 6.44 5.60
CA CYS A 71 22.99 6.99 6.22
C CYS A 71 22.64 8.36 5.61
N SER A 72 21.84 8.40 4.54
CA SER A 72 21.28 9.68 4.06
C SER A 72 20.02 10.03 4.86
N ASN A 73 20.18 10.84 5.91
CA ASN A 73 19.05 11.58 6.46
C ASN A 73 18.53 12.51 5.36
N GLY A 74 17.26 12.36 4.99
CA GLY A 74 16.64 13.06 3.86
C GLY A 74 16.56 14.56 4.05
N GLY A 75 17.65 15.26 3.75
CA GLY A 75 17.62 16.65 3.31
C GLY A 75 17.45 16.68 1.79
N LYS A 76 16.21 16.47 1.31
CA LYS A 76 15.83 17.02 0.01
C LYS A 76 15.49 18.49 0.25
N SER A 77 16.50 19.33 0.43
CA SER A 77 16.35 20.77 0.17
C SER A 77 16.15 20.89 -1.34
N GLY A 78 15.01 21.44 -1.74
CA GLY A 78 14.80 21.84 -3.12
C GLY A 78 15.92 22.79 -3.51
N ALA A 79 16.73 22.37 -4.47
CA ALA A 79 17.63 23.23 -5.21
C ALA A 79 17.32 22.99 -6.67
N ASP A 80 16.92 24.07 -7.29
CA ASP A 80 16.63 24.28 -8.70
C ASP A 80 17.73 23.68 -9.57
N GLY A 81 17.37 22.65 -10.36
CA GLY A 81 18.24 22.04 -11.35
C GLY A 81 17.52 22.06 -12.69
N MET A 82 17.68 23.18 -13.41
CA MET A 82 17.29 23.33 -14.81
C MET A 82 17.99 22.23 -15.62
N ALA A 83 17.22 21.33 -16.23
CA ALA A 83 17.74 20.31 -17.13
C ALA A 83 17.16 20.57 -18.52
N ASP A 84 17.80 21.46 -19.26
CA ASP A 84 17.70 21.55 -20.71
C ASP A 84 18.82 20.69 -21.28
N ASP A 85 18.54 19.43 -21.60
CA ASP A 85 19.28 18.73 -22.66
C ASP A 85 18.43 17.61 -23.25
N ALA A 86 18.33 17.64 -24.58
CA ALA A 86 17.49 16.79 -25.39
C ALA A 86 18.31 15.61 -25.94
N GLY A 87 17.73 14.40 -25.88
CA GLY A 87 18.09 13.30 -26.79
C GLY A 87 18.67 12.06 -26.11
N GLY A 88 18.13 10.90 -26.48
CA GLY A 88 18.66 9.59 -26.11
C GLY A 88 17.58 8.52 -25.99
N ASP A 89 17.14 8.00 -27.12
CA ASP A 89 16.42 6.75 -27.32
C ASP A 89 17.10 5.56 -26.61
N GLU A 90 16.47 4.99 -25.57
CA GLU A 90 16.79 3.64 -25.10
C GLU A 90 15.50 2.83 -24.89
N GLU A 91 15.29 1.91 -25.83
CA GLU A 91 14.28 0.87 -25.92
C GLU A 91 13.74 0.38 -24.56
N ALA A 92 12.40 0.42 -24.44
CA ALA A 92 11.67 -0.22 -23.37
C ALA A 92 12.02 -1.71 -23.32
N ARG A 93 12.92 -2.12 -22.41
CA ARG A 93 13.15 -3.52 -22.08
C ARG A 93 11.88 -4.06 -21.44
N THR A 94 11.00 -4.55 -22.30
CA THR A 94 9.78 -5.25 -21.95
C THR A 94 10.13 -6.33 -20.94
N ASN A 95 9.42 -6.30 -19.83
CA ASN A 95 9.58 -7.22 -18.72
C ASN A 95 9.16 -8.63 -19.17
N SER A 96 10.04 -9.34 -19.86
CA SER A 96 9.91 -10.75 -20.25
C SER A 96 10.15 -11.66 -19.05
N ARG A 97 9.37 -11.48 -17.98
CA ARG A 97 9.08 -12.57 -17.06
C ARG A 97 7.74 -13.13 -17.46
N GLY A 98 7.80 -14.14 -18.35
CA GLY A 98 6.68 -14.99 -18.67
C GLY A 98 6.06 -15.52 -17.37
N TYR A 99 4.76 -15.34 -17.26
CA TYR A 99 3.97 -16.14 -16.35
C TYR A 99 3.71 -17.44 -17.10
N ASP A 100 4.29 -18.55 -16.65
CA ASP A 100 3.87 -19.88 -17.08
C ASP A 100 2.40 -20.11 -16.62
N GLU A 101 1.58 -20.63 -17.53
CA GLU A 101 0.15 -20.96 -17.38
C GLU A 101 -0.12 -22.07 -16.34
#